data_AF-R9SLE3-F1
#
_entry.id   AF-R9SLE3-F1
#
_cell.length_a   1.000
_cell.length_b   1.000
_cell.length_c   1.000
_cell.angle_alpha   90.00
_cell.angle_beta   90.00
_cell.angle_gamma   90.00
#
_symmetry.space_group_name_H-M   'P 1'
#
loop_
_entity.id
_entity.type
_entity.pdbx_description
1 polymer ?
#
loop_
_entity_poly.entity_id
_entity_poly.type
_entity_poly.pdbx_seq_one_letter_code
_entity_poly.pdbx_strand_id
1 'polypeptide(L)'
;MKKSRLNLFKSTSMLVSILGVIMIIATIVVVAYIGFNMVSSGITTGISSGNQYDELSELKSNYSNIEAKFNESSSSMDSEQYDDLRLELTRSSGDIDDVESALAAGKSADEVNNRITIAKQELNLTREMVDNATGSTY
;
A
#
# COMPACT_ATOMS: atom_id res chain seq x y z
N MET A 1 -30.57 -29.66 -25.03
CA MET A 1 -29.56 -28.59 -24.82
C MET A 1 -30.25 -27.39 -24.18
N LYS A 2 -29.92 -27.03 -22.93
CA LYS A 2 -30.18 -25.71 -22.30
C LYS A 2 -29.58 -25.71 -20.89
N LYS A 3 -28.31 -25.31 -20.76
CA LYS A 3 -27.61 -25.11 -19.47
C LYS A 3 -26.82 -23.79 -19.43
N SER A 4 -27.24 -22.76 -20.17
CA SER A 4 -26.42 -21.56 -20.36
C SER A 4 -26.94 -20.28 -19.68
N ARG A 5 -27.98 -20.35 -18.86
CA ARG A 5 -28.60 -19.14 -18.25
C ARG A 5 -28.34 -18.94 -16.76
N LEU A 6 -27.69 -19.90 -16.08
CA LEU A 6 -27.53 -19.83 -14.62
C LEU A 6 -26.27 -19.07 -14.16
N ASN A 7 -25.26 -18.89 -15.03
CA ASN A 7 -24.00 -18.27 -14.62
C ASN A 7 -24.01 -16.73 -14.68
N LEU A 8 -24.99 -16.12 -15.35
CA LEU A 8 -25.06 -14.67 -15.46
C LEU A 8 -25.43 -13.98 -14.14
N PHE A 9 -26.19 -14.66 -13.27
CA PHE A 9 -26.59 -14.10 -11.97
C PHE A 9 -25.49 -14.16 -10.91
N LYS A 10 -24.51 -15.07 -11.03
CA LYS A 10 -23.40 -15.17 -10.07
C LYS A 10 -22.28 -14.18 -10.38
N SER A 11 -21.89 -14.04 -11.65
CA SER A 11 -20.83 -13.09 -12.04
C SER A 11 -21.24 -11.63 -11.90
N THR A 12 -22.50 -11.28 -12.15
CA THR A 12 -22.95 -9.89 -11.99
C THR A 12 -23.02 -9.50 -10.51
N SER A 13 -23.45 -10.40 -9.64
CA SER A 13 -23.52 -10.15 -8.19
C SER A 13 -22.13 -10.01 -7.55
N MET A 14 -21.11 -10.66 -8.09
CA MET A 14 -19.73 -10.58 -7.57
C MET A 14 -19.01 -9.31 -8.04
N LEU A 15 -19.25 -8.87 -9.28
CA LEU A 15 -18.72 -7.60 -9.80
C LEU A 15 -19.27 -6.38 -9.06
N VAL A 16 -20.56 -6.39 -8.70
CA VAL A 16 -21.16 -5.29 -7.93
C VAL A 16 -20.59 -5.21 -6.50
N SER A 17 -20.16 -6.33 -5.90
CA SER A 17 -19.52 -6.35 -4.57
C SER A 17 -18.12 -5.73 -4.59
N ILE A 18 -17.29 -6.11 -5.57
CA ILE A 18 -15.93 -5.55 -5.73
C ILE A 18 -15.97 -4.06 -6.07
N LEU A 19 -16.91 -3.63 -6.93
CA LEU A 19 -17.10 -2.22 -7.28
C LEU A 19 -17.48 -1.36 -6.07
N GLY A 20 -18.23 -1.93 -5.11
CA GLY A 20 -18.59 -1.23 -3.87
C GLY A 20 -17.38 -0.94 -2.98
N VAL A 21 -16.45 -1.90 -2.86
CA VAL A 21 -15.23 -1.73 -2.08
C VAL A 21 -14.29 -0.73 -2.75
N ILE A 22 -14.13 -0.81 -4.08
CA ILE A 22 -13.32 0.14 -4.85
C ILE A 22 -13.88 1.57 -4.73
N MET A 23 -15.20 1.74 -4.74
CA MET A 23 -15.83 3.05 -4.54
C MET A 23 -15.54 3.63 -3.14
N ILE A 24 -15.58 2.81 -2.09
CA ILE A 24 -15.26 3.25 -0.73
C ILE A 24 -13.79 3.71 -0.66
N ILE A 25 -12.86 2.91 -1.20
CA ILE A 25 -11.42 3.22 -1.21
C ILE A 25 -11.15 4.50 -2.01
N ALA A 26 -11.74 4.64 -3.20
CA ALA A 26 -11.61 5.85 -4.01
C ALA A 26 -12.14 7.09 -3.28
N THR A 27 -13.21 6.96 -2.50
CA THR A 27 -13.77 8.07 -1.71
C THR A 27 -12.81 8.48 -0.59
N ILE A 28 -12.15 7.52 0.07
CA ILE A 28 -11.13 7.78 1.10
C ILE A 28 -9.93 8.51 0.49
N VAL A 29 -9.44 8.08 -0.68
CA VAL A 29 -8.32 8.71 -1.39
C VAL A 29 -8.64 10.16 -1.77
N VAL A 30 -9.85 10.42 -2.29
CA VAL A 30 -10.29 11.78 -2.64
C VAL A 30 -10.44 12.66 -1.40
N VAL A 31 -11.02 12.13 -0.30
CA VAL A 31 -11.15 12.87 0.96
C VAL A 31 -9.78 13.15 1.59
N ALA A 32 -8.84 12.21 1.52
CA ALA A 32 -7.46 12.43 1.97
C ALA A 32 -6.79 13.55 1.17
N TYR A 33 -6.92 13.55 -0.16
CA TYR A 33 -6.35 14.58 -1.02
C TYR A 33 -6.97 15.97 -0.78
N ILE A 34 -8.29 16.06 -0.57
CA ILE A 34 -8.96 17.33 -0.25
C ILE A 34 -8.64 17.78 1.18
N GLY A 35 -8.58 16.87 2.14
CA GLY A 35 -8.22 17.14 3.53
C GLY A 35 -6.77 17.60 3.70
N PHE A 36 -5.85 17.09 2.88
CA PHE A 36 -4.44 17.46 2.86
C PHE A 36 -4.21 18.94 2.49
N ASN A 37 -5.06 19.50 1.61
CA ASN A 37 -5.03 20.92 1.26
C ASN A 37 -5.44 21.84 2.44
N MET A 38 -6.19 21.33 3.42
CA MET A 38 -6.61 22.12 4.59
C MET A 38 -5.64 22.00 5.77
N VAL A 39 -4.89 20.90 5.88
CA VAL A 39 -3.98 20.61 7.02
C VAL A 39 -2.54 21.09 6.78
N SER A 40 -2.13 21.30 5.52
CA SER A 40 -0.75 21.69 5.18
C SER A 40 -0.28 23.04 5.76
N SER A 41 -1.17 23.87 6.31
CA SER A 41 -0.77 25.12 6.98
C SER A 41 -0.24 24.92 8.41
N GLY A 42 -0.34 23.72 9.00
CA GLY A 42 -0.14 23.52 10.44
C GLY A 42 1.13 22.80 10.90
N ILE A 43 1.90 22.17 10.01
CA ILE A 43 3.04 21.32 10.42
C ILE A 43 4.34 21.94 9.94
N THR A 44 4.75 23.00 10.63
CA THR A 44 6.14 23.45 10.65
C THR A 44 6.85 22.71 11.79
N THR A 45 7.54 21.60 11.50
CA THR A 45 8.50 21.04 12.45
C THR A 45 9.74 20.65 11.68
N GLY A 46 10.83 21.40 11.89
CA GLY A 46 12.04 21.40 11.06
C GLY A 46 12.64 20.02 10.80
N ILE A 47 12.96 19.76 9.54
CA ILE A 47 13.40 18.45 9.05
C ILE A 47 14.82 18.60 8.51
N SER A 48 15.77 18.07 9.28
CA SER A 48 17.15 17.85 8.83
C SER A 48 17.18 16.67 7.84
N SER A 49 17.95 16.79 6.75
CA SER A 49 18.10 15.75 5.73
C SER A 49 18.63 14.42 6.28
N GLY A 50 19.33 14.42 7.42
CA GLY A 50 19.80 13.19 8.08
C GLY A 50 18.68 12.23 8.48
N ASN A 51 17.55 12.76 8.96
CA ASN A 51 16.42 11.93 9.39
C ASN A 51 15.73 11.21 8.22
N GLN A 52 15.76 11.77 7.01
CA GLN A 52 15.08 11.19 5.84
C GLN A 52 15.79 9.93 5.33
N TYR A 53 17.13 9.91 5.39
CA TYR A 53 17.91 8.72 5.04
C TYR A 53 17.71 7.60 6.06
N ASP A 54 17.63 7.94 7.34
CA ASP A 54 17.34 6.97 8.40
C ASP A 54 15.93 6.38 8.23
N GLU A 55 14.94 7.21 7.93
CA GLU A 55 13.57 6.75 7.65
C GLU A 55 13.47 5.88 6.38
N LEU A 56 14.23 6.19 5.33
CA LEU A 56 14.33 5.32 4.15
C LEU A 56 14.94 3.96 4.51
N SER A 57 15.99 3.95 5.33
CA SER A 57 16.62 2.70 5.79
C SER A 57 15.65 1.84 6.61
N GLU A 58 14.86 2.48 7.48
CA GLU A 58 13.81 1.80 8.24
C GLU A 58 12.73 1.22 7.32
N LEU A 59 12.31 1.97 6.30
CA LEU A 59 11.36 1.51 5.28
C LEU A 59 11.85 0.25 4.55
N LYS A 60 13.09 0.28 4.07
CA LYS A 60 13.72 -0.87 3.40
C LYS A 60 13.81 -2.09 4.32
N SER A 61 14.17 -1.89 5.58
CA SER A 61 14.22 -2.95 6.59
C SER A 61 12.83 -3.55 6.84
N ASN A 62 11.82 -2.71 7.05
CA ASN A 62 10.45 -3.16 7.27
C ASN A 62 9.89 -3.90 6.05
N TYR A 63 10.14 -3.41 4.85
CA TYR A 63 9.80 -4.07 3.60
C TYR A 63 10.42 -5.46 3.50
N SER A 64 11.72 -5.57 3.73
CA SER A 64 12.41 -6.87 3.69
C SER A 64 11.81 -7.87 4.68
N ASN A 65 11.41 -7.43 5.87
CA ASN A 65 10.74 -8.30 6.85
C ASN A 65 9.35 -8.77 6.37
N ILE A 66 8.57 -7.88 5.76
CA ILE A 66 7.23 -8.21 5.23
C ILE A 66 7.37 -9.16 4.04
N GLU A 67 8.32 -8.90 3.13
CA GLU A 67 8.61 -9.76 1.99
C GLU A 67 9.08 -11.16 2.44
N ALA A 68 9.91 -11.24 3.47
CA ALA A 68 10.31 -12.53 4.05
C ALA A 68 9.11 -13.32 4.58
N LYS A 69 8.22 -12.68 5.35
CA LYS A 69 6.97 -13.32 5.84
C LYS A 69 6.06 -13.78 4.71
N PHE A 70 5.89 -12.95 3.68
CA PHE A 70 5.13 -13.30 2.48
C PHE A 70 5.74 -14.53 1.79
N ASN A 71 7.05 -14.54 1.59
CA ASN A 71 7.74 -15.66 0.94
C ASN A 71 7.63 -16.95 1.76
N GLU A 72 7.75 -16.89 3.09
CA GLU A 72 7.58 -18.05 3.99
C GLU A 72 6.18 -18.66 3.89
N SER A 73 5.16 -17.82 3.71
CA SER A 73 3.75 -18.26 3.70
C SER A 73 3.18 -18.45 2.30
N SER A 74 3.96 -18.14 1.26
CA SER A 74 3.54 -18.17 -0.14
C SER A 74 3.03 -19.55 -0.59
N SER A 75 3.63 -20.63 -0.09
CA SER A 75 3.23 -22.01 -0.44
C SER A 75 1.87 -22.43 0.10
N SER A 76 1.33 -21.70 1.09
CA SER A 76 0.03 -21.98 1.71
C SER A 76 -1.09 -21.04 1.22
N MET A 77 -0.76 -20.01 0.45
CA MET A 77 -1.73 -19.06 -0.11
C MET A 77 -2.39 -19.65 -1.36
N ASP A 78 -3.65 -19.29 -1.60
CA ASP A 78 -4.26 -19.55 -2.90
C ASP A 78 -3.73 -18.55 -3.95
N SER A 79 -3.92 -18.86 -5.23
CA SER A 79 -3.36 -18.06 -6.33
C SER A 79 -3.86 -16.61 -6.37
N GLU A 80 -5.11 -16.36 -5.98
CA GLU A 80 -5.69 -15.00 -5.99
C GLU A 80 -5.08 -14.17 -4.85
N GLN A 81 -5.01 -14.74 -3.65
CA GLN A 81 -4.36 -14.10 -2.50
C GLN A 81 -2.85 -13.86 -2.73
N TYR A 82 -2.17 -14.80 -3.37
CA TYR A 82 -0.76 -14.65 -3.73
C TYR A 82 -0.53 -13.50 -4.71
N ASP A 83 -1.32 -13.44 -5.79
CA ASP A 83 -1.19 -12.41 -6.81
C ASP A 83 -1.50 -11.01 -6.25
N ASP A 84 -2.52 -10.89 -5.39
CA ASP A 84 -2.90 -9.62 -4.73
C ASP A 84 -1.78 -9.12 -3.80
N LEU A 85 -1.25 -9.98 -2.93
CA LEU A 85 -0.16 -9.62 -2.01
C LEU A 85 1.13 -9.31 -2.76
N ARG A 86 1.41 -10.03 -3.85
CA ARG A 86 2.59 -9.78 -4.69
C ARG A 86 2.49 -8.43 -5.40
N LEU A 87 1.29 -8.06 -5.85
CA LEU A 87 1.03 -6.75 -6.42
C LEU A 87 1.27 -5.64 -5.38
N GLU A 88 0.76 -5.80 -4.17
CA GLU A 88 0.90 -4.79 -3.11
C GLU A 88 2.35 -4.65 -2.63
N LEU A 89 3.08 -5.76 -2.49
CA LEU A 89 4.53 -5.74 -2.26
C LEU A 89 5.30 -5.03 -3.38
N THR A 90 4.85 -5.15 -4.63
CA THR A 90 5.48 -4.46 -5.75
C THR A 90 5.23 -2.95 -5.68
N ARG A 91 4.02 -2.54 -5.29
CA ARG A 91 3.67 -1.13 -5.07
C ARG A 91 4.49 -0.51 -3.95
N SER A 92 4.52 -1.16 -2.79
CA SER A 92 5.34 -0.72 -1.65
C SER A 92 6.81 -0.57 -2.00
N SER A 93 7.37 -1.47 -2.82
CA SER A 93 8.74 -1.33 -3.33
C SER A 93 8.89 -0.08 -4.21
N GLY A 94 7.92 0.17 -5.10
CA GLY A 94 7.90 1.37 -5.93
C GLY A 94 7.85 2.67 -5.13
N ASP A 95 7.05 2.71 -4.05
CA ASP A 95 6.97 3.89 -3.18
C ASP A 95 8.28 4.14 -2.41
N ILE A 96 8.97 3.07 -2.00
CA ILE A 96 10.32 3.15 -1.40
C ILE A 96 11.33 3.68 -2.42
N ASP A 97 11.28 3.19 -3.66
CA ASP A 97 12.16 3.65 -4.75
C ASP A 97 11.89 5.12 -5.11
N ASP A 98 10.65 5.58 -5.00
CA ASP A 98 10.25 6.97 -5.21
C ASP A 98 10.80 7.92 -4.13
N VAL A 99 10.92 7.45 -2.88
CA VAL A 99 11.61 8.16 -1.80
C VAL A 99 13.10 8.24 -2.08
N GLU A 100 13.74 7.12 -2.43
CA GLU A 100 15.16 7.08 -2.76
C GLU A 100 15.48 7.99 -3.95
N SER A 101 14.65 7.95 -4.99
CA SER A 101 14.77 8.81 -6.16
C SER A 101 14.61 10.29 -5.81
N ALA A 102 13.69 10.64 -4.90
CA ALA A 102 13.51 12.01 -4.44
C ALA A 102 14.72 12.53 -3.65
N LEU A 103 15.28 11.70 -2.77
CA LEU A 103 16.51 12.00 -2.03
C LEU A 103 17.69 12.18 -2.98
N ALA A 104 17.90 11.24 -3.91
CA ALA A 104 18.98 11.29 -4.89
C ALA A 104 18.86 12.49 -5.84
N ALA A 105 17.64 12.86 -6.22
CA ALA A 105 17.38 14.04 -7.04
C ALA A 105 17.47 15.38 -6.26
N GLY A 106 17.76 15.34 -4.95
CA GLY A 106 17.86 16.52 -4.11
C GLY A 106 16.55 17.32 -4.02
N LYS A 107 15.41 16.63 -3.99
CA LYS A 107 14.10 17.27 -3.80
C LYS A 107 14.03 17.99 -2.45
N SER A 108 13.05 18.90 -2.30
CA SER A 108 12.85 19.59 -1.03
C SER A 108 12.54 18.59 0.08
N ALA A 109 12.95 18.93 1.32
CA ALA A 109 12.66 18.10 2.47
C ALA A 109 11.16 17.78 2.56
N ASP A 110 10.28 18.78 2.40
CA ASP A 110 8.83 18.59 2.45
C ASP A 110 8.31 17.55 1.44
N GLU A 111 8.83 17.57 0.21
CA GLU A 111 8.47 16.59 -0.83
C GLU A 111 8.96 15.19 -0.47
N VAL A 112 10.19 15.07 0.04
CA VAL A 112 10.75 13.78 0.47
C VAL A 112 9.96 13.23 1.65
N ASN A 113 9.62 14.04 2.65
CA ASN A 113 8.85 13.60 3.81
C ASN A 113 7.42 13.19 3.46
N ASN A 114 6.81 13.87 2.49
CA ASN A 114 5.50 13.49 1.97
C ASN A 114 5.57 12.09 1.34
N ARG A 115 6.58 11.83 0.50
CA ARG A 115 6.81 10.50 -0.09
C ARG A 115 7.10 9.44 0.95
N ILE A 116 7.91 9.75 1.97
CA ILE A 116 8.17 8.83 3.09
C ILE A 116 6.88 8.51 3.84
N THR A 117 6.01 9.51 4.06
CA THR A 117 4.73 9.31 4.74
C THR A 117 3.81 8.39 3.93
N ILE A 118 3.72 8.60 2.61
CA ILE A 118 2.93 7.74 1.71
C ILE A 118 3.48 6.32 1.73
N ALA A 119 4.79 6.15 1.54
CA ALA A 119 5.44 4.85 1.54
C ALA A 119 5.30 4.12 2.89
N LYS A 120 5.31 4.84 4.03
CA LYS A 120 5.00 4.28 5.36
C LYS A 120 3.57 3.76 5.45
N GLN A 121 2.61 4.51 4.91
CA GLN A 121 1.19 4.13 4.94
C GLN A 121 0.94 2.88 4.10
N GLU A 122 1.42 2.86 2.85
CA GLU A 122 1.28 1.72 1.95
C GLU A 122 1.99 0.47 2.46
N LEU A 123 3.18 0.63 3.06
CA LEU A 123 3.90 -0.48 3.67
C LEU A 123 3.18 -1.06 4.89
N ASN A 124 2.53 -0.23 5.70
CA ASN A 124 1.72 -0.69 6.83
C ASN A 124 0.46 -1.42 6.35
N LEU A 125 -0.21 -0.95 5.29
CA LEU A 125 -1.33 -1.66 4.68
C LEU A 125 -0.89 -3.02 4.15
N THR A 126 0.22 -3.07 3.42
CA THR A 126 0.82 -4.32 2.92
C THR A 126 1.15 -5.27 4.06
N ARG A 127 1.72 -4.75 5.16
CA ARG A 127 1.98 -5.54 6.37
C ARG A 127 0.70 -6.14 6.95
N GLU A 128 -0.35 -5.34 7.11
CA GLU A 128 -1.64 -5.82 7.62
C GLU A 128 -2.23 -6.90 6.70
N MET A 129 -2.14 -6.73 5.39
CA MET A 129 -2.61 -7.73 4.42
C MET A 129 -1.82 -9.03 4.54
N VAL A 130 -0.49 -8.97 4.64
CA VAL A 130 0.36 -10.15 4.85
C VAL A 130 0.08 -10.79 6.21
N ASP A 131 0.03 -10.02 7.30
CA ASP A 131 -0.24 -10.56 8.65
C ASP A 131 -1.63 -11.24 8.71
N ASN A 132 -2.66 -10.66 8.07
CA ASN A 132 -3.99 -11.27 7.93
C ASN A 132 -3.97 -12.55 7.08
N ALA A 133 -3.22 -12.54 5.97
CA ALA A 133 -3.11 -13.70 5.09
C ALA A 133 -2.35 -14.87 5.74
N THR A 134 -1.39 -14.56 6.61
CA THR A 134 -0.54 -15.54 7.29
C THR A 134 -1.10 -15.99 8.64
N GLY A 135 -2.25 -15.44 9.07
CA GLY A 135 -2.88 -15.75 10.36
C GLY A 135 -2.12 -15.21 11.57
N SER A 136 -1.21 -14.27 11.38
CA SER A 136 -0.42 -13.63 12.45
C SER A 136 -1.21 -12.46 13.06
N THR A 137 -2.26 -12.74 13.83
CA THR A 137 -2.92 -11.74 14.68
C THR A 137 -2.05 -11.44 15.90
N TYR A 138 -1.46 -10.24 15.97
CA TYR A 138 -0.93 -9.65 17.20
C TYR A 138 -1.62 -8.32 17.48
#